data_AF-A0A2S2R2F0-F1
#
_entry.id   AF-A0A2S2R2F0-F1
#
_cell.length_a   1.000
_cell.length_b   1.000
_cell.length_c   1.000
_cell.angle_alpha   90.00
_cell.angle_beta   90.00
_cell.angle_gamma   90.00
#
_symmetry.space_group_name_H-M   'P 1'
#
loop_
_entity.id
_entity.type
_entity.pdbx_description
1 polymer ?
#
loop_
_entity_poly.entity_id
_entity_poly.type
_entity_poly.pdbx_seq_one_letter_code
_entity_poly.pdbx_strand_id
1 'polypeptide(L)'
;MDESKLMGLTVNEEKTKKYMVLSRKNNTHNNLIVRNMEFELVGNFKCLGLELIVSGNNHKGIKNRINSANKCFFGLKTILKSKLVSIKSKLTLYKVMIRPIALYACETWATTKTVEQNLARFERKVLRQIFGPRRNQNTGEYERRKNE
;
A
#
# COMPACT_ATOMS: atom_id res chain seq x y z
N MET A 1 -15.97 -28.20 4.95
CA MET A 1 -16.13 -27.89 6.40
C MET A 1 -16.17 -29.14 7.28
N ASP A 2 -16.43 -30.33 6.72
CA ASP A 2 -16.34 -31.58 7.49
C ASP A 2 -14.86 -32.01 7.68
N GLU A 3 -14.00 -31.69 6.71
CA GLU A 3 -12.53 -31.77 6.84
C GLU A 3 -11.95 -30.84 7.92
N SER A 4 -12.49 -29.63 8.07
CA SER A 4 -12.02 -28.70 9.12
C SER A 4 -12.48 -29.11 10.52
N LYS A 5 -13.64 -29.78 10.63
CA LYS A 5 -14.12 -30.37 11.89
C LYS A 5 -13.28 -31.56 12.34
N LEU A 6 -12.79 -32.38 11.41
CA LEU A 6 -11.83 -33.43 11.69
C LEU A 6 -10.54 -32.88 12.34
N MET A 7 -10.20 -31.62 12.06
CA MET A 7 -9.09 -30.89 12.66
C MET A 7 -9.47 -30.03 13.88
N GLY A 8 -10.71 -30.15 14.39
CA GLY A 8 -11.19 -29.40 15.56
C GLY A 8 -11.44 -27.91 15.33
N LEU A 9 -11.47 -27.44 14.08
CA LEU A 9 -11.71 -26.03 13.76
C LEU A 9 -13.21 -25.75 13.57
N THR A 10 -13.68 -24.69 14.22
CA THR A 10 -15.05 -24.18 14.10
C THR A 10 -15.06 -22.76 13.51
N VAL A 11 -16.11 -22.42 12.77
CA VAL A 11 -16.27 -21.08 12.19
C VAL A 11 -16.74 -20.12 13.27
N ASN A 12 -16.11 -18.95 13.35
CA ASN A 12 -16.58 -17.87 14.19
C ASN A 12 -17.54 -16.99 13.40
N GLU A 13 -18.83 -17.11 13.72
CA GLU A 13 -19.89 -16.38 13.04
C GLU A 13 -19.75 -14.86 13.20
N GLU A 14 -19.33 -14.36 14.36
CA GLU A 14 -19.16 -12.92 14.60
C GLU A 14 -18.07 -12.29 13.71
N LYS A 15 -16.97 -13.00 13.49
CA LYS A 15 -15.87 -12.54 12.64
C LYS A 15 -16.16 -12.72 11.16
N THR A 16 -16.97 -13.70 10.80
CA THR A 16 -17.24 -14.07 9.40
C THR A 16 -18.69 -13.78 9.03
N LYS A 17 -19.28 -12.64 9.44
CA LYS A 17 -20.66 -12.28 9.00
C LYS A 17 -20.76 -11.76 7.57
N LYS A 18 -19.63 -11.43 6.93
CA LYS A 18 -19.59 -10.71 5.66
C LYS A 18 -18.82 -11.50 4.62
N TYR A 19 -19.34 -11.56 3.40
CA TYR A 19 -18.63 -12.12 2.26
C TYR A 19 -18.67 -11.15 1.08
N MET A 20 -17.69 -11.27 0.20
CA MET A 20 -17.50 -10.40 -0.94
C MET A 20 -17.30 -11.24 -2.19
N VAL A 21 -17.99 -10.89 -3.28
CA VAL A 21 -17.86 -11.57 -4.57
C VAL A 21 -17.14 -10.66 -5.56
N LEU A 22 -16.04 -11.16 -6.13
CA LEU A 22 -15.27 -10.51 -7.19
C LEU A 22 -15.58 -11.22 -8.51
N SER A 23 -16.51 -10.68 -9.30
CA SER A 23 -16.93 -11.25 -10.59
C SER A 23 -16.88 -10.20 -11.69
N ARG A 24 -16.48 -10.61 -12.91
CA ARG A 24 -16.57 -9.77 -14.12
C ARG A 24 -17.99 -9.69 -14.69
N LYS A 25 -18.86 -10.61 -14.29
CA LYS A 25 -20.27 -10.67 -14.70
C LYS A 25 -21.13 -10.05 -13.60
N ASN A 26 -22.02 -9.14 -13.99
CA ASN A 26 -23.03 -8.56 -13.11
C ASN A 26 -24.11 -9.59 -12.80
N ASN A 27 -23.84 -10.49 -11.86
CA ASN A 27 -24.86 -11.35 -11.30
C ASN A 27 -25.44 -10.66 -10.07
N THR A 28 -26.76 -10.68 -9.95
CA THR A 28 -27.44 -10.32 -8.70
C THR A 28 -27.09 -11.39 -7.67
N HIS A 29 -26.29 -10.99 -6.68
CA HIS A 29 -25.91 -11.85 -5.58
C HIS A 29 -26.74 -11.47 -4.35
N ASN A 30 -27.44 -12.45 -3.78
CA ASN A 30 -28.16 -12.32 -2.51
C ASN A 30 -27.31 -12.92 -1.39
N ASN A 31 -27.62 -12.55 -0.14
CA ASN A 31 -26.98 -13.10 1.06
C ASN A 31 -26.80 -14.62 0.98
N LEU A 32 -25.63 -15.07 1.43
CA LEU A 32 -25.27 -16.49 1.37
C LEU A 32 -25.71 -17.15 2.67
N ILE A 33 -26.51 -18.21 2.58
CA ILE A 33 -26.92 -19.00 3.75
C ILE A 33 -26.20 -20.35 3.69
N VAL A 34 -25.45 -20.69 4.73
CA VAL A 34 -24.75 -21.98 4.85
C VAL A 34 -25.02 -22.57 6.23
N ARG A 35 -25.67 -23.75 6.29
CA ARG A 35 -25.93 -24.49 7.54
C ARG A 35 -26.54 -23.59 8.65
N ASN A 36 -27.57 -22.81 8.30
CA ASN A 36 -28.26 -21.81 9.16
C ASN A 36 -27.43 -20.57 9.56
N MET A 37 -26.20 -20.40 9.06
CA MET A 37 -25.45 -19.16 9.19
C MET A 37 -25.73 -18.26 7.98
N GLU A 38 -26.13 -17.02 8.22
CA GLU A 38 -26.32 -16.01 7.18
C GLU A 38 -25.06 -15.14 7.06
N PHE A 39 -24.56 -15.03 5.84
CA PHE A 39 -23.45 -14.17 5.47
C PHE A 39 -24.00 -13.03 4.60
N GLU A 40 -23.75 -11.80 5.03
CA GLU A 40 -24.15 -10.57 4.35
C GLU A 40 -23.21 -10.29 3.17
N LEU A 41 -23.78 -10.01 1.99
CA LEU A 41 -23.00 -9.56 0.84
C LEU A 41 -22.57 -8.11 1.04
N VAL A 42 -21.26 -7.85 1.03
CA VAL A 42 -20.74 -6.48 1.13
C VAL A 42 -19.96 -6.06 -0.10
N GLY A 43 -20.20 -4.83 -0.55
CA GLY A 43 -19.44 -4.19 -1.63
C GLY A 43 -18.06 -3.67 -1.19
N ASN A 44 -17.86 -3.53 0.13
CA ASN A 44 -16.62 -3.06 0.74
C ASN A 44 -16.32 -3.86 2.01
N PHE A 45 -15.10 -4.39 2.12
CA PHE A 45 -14.65 -5.21 3.24
C PHE A 45 -13.30 -4.74 3.78
N LYS A 46 -13.18 -4.61 5.11
CA LYS A 46 -11.92 -4.26 5.75
C LYS A 46 -11.17 -5.53 6.18
N CYS A 47 -10.07 -5.86 5.50
CA CYS A 47 -9.21 -6.99 5.83
C CYS A 47 -7.80 -6.50 6.18
N LEU A 48 -7.27 -6.84 7.37
CA LEU A 48 -5.89 -6.50 7.77
C LEU A 48 -5.53 -5.00 7.60
N GLY A 49 -6.50 -4.12 7.85
CA GLY A 49 -6.33 -2.67 7.67
C GLY A 49 -6.36 -2.19 6.21
N LEU A 50 -6.81 -3.02 5.28
CA LEU A 50 -7.05 -2.71 3.87
C LEU A 50 -8.54 -2.69 3.60
N GLU A 51 -8.96 -1.74 2.78
CA GLU A 51 -10.32 -1.60 2.31
C GLU A 51 -10.40 -2.25 0.92
N LEU A 52 -11.05 -3.41 0.82
CA LEU A 52 -11.28 -4.14 -0.42
C LEU A 52 -12.64 -3.73 -0.97
N ILE A 53 -12.67 -3.24 -2.20
CA ILE A 53 -13.89 -2.75 -2.83
C ILE A 53 -14.16 -3.58 -4.08
N VAL A 54 -15.41 -4.02 -4.26
CA VAL A 54 -15.83 -4.84 -5.42
C VAL A 54 -15.51 -4.15 -6.75
N SER A 55 -15.62 -2.82 -6.83
CA SER A 55 -15.29 -2.03 -8.02
C SER A 55 -13.78 -1.92 -8.30
N GLY A 56 -12.92 -2.37 -7.39
CA GLY A 56 -11.47 -2.22 -7.49
C GLY A 56 -10.95 -0.78 -7.31
N ASN A 57 -11.83 0.18 -6.97
CA ASN A 57 -11.48 1.59 -6.78
C ASN A 57 -10.74 1.83 -5.44
N ASN A 58 -9.49 1.38 -5.38
CA ASN A 58 -8.68 1.40 -4.16
C ASN A 58 -7.90 2.72 -3.98
N HIS A 59 -8.26 3.79 -4.71
CA HIS A 59 -7.55 5.07 -4.69
C HIS A 59 -7.41 5.67 -3.28
N LYS A 60 -8.45 5.54 -2.45
CA LYS A 60 -8.43 6.01 -1.05
C LYS A 60 -7.42 5.24 -0.19
N GLY A 61 -7.39 3.92 -0.32
CA GLY A 61 -6.42 3.05 0.37
C GLY A 61 -4.98 3.40 0.01
N ILE A 62 -4.72 3.61 -1.28
CA ILE A 62 -3.40 3.99 -1.81
C ILE A 62 -2.96 5.35 -1.27
N LYS A 63 -3.86 6.34 -1.30
CA LYS A 63 -3.59 7.69 -0.75
C LYS A 63 -3.24 7.62 0.74
N ASN A 64 -3.95 6.80 1.50
CA ASN A 64 -3.68 6.60 2.92
C ASN A 64 -2.29 5.96 3.15
N ARG A 65 -1.88 4.99 2.33
CA ARG A 65 -0.55 4.37 2.44
C ARG A 65 0.58 5.35 2.10
N ILE A 66 0.41 6.15 1.04
CA ILE A 66 1.35 7.22 0.71
C ILE A 66 1.42 8.26 1.84
N ASN A 67 0.30 8.59 2.48
CA ASN A 67 0.28 9.47 3.64
C ASN A 67 1.02 8.88 4.84
N SER A 68 0.84 7.59 5.14
CA SER A 68 1.59 6.89 6.19
C SER A 68 3.10 6.85 5.89
N ALA A 69 3.48 6.58 4.65
CA ALA A 69 4.87 6.62 4.21
C ALA A 69 5.46 8.04 4.30
N ASN A 70 4.67 9.08 4.00
CA ASN A 70 5.05 10.47 4.22
C ASN A 70 5.30 10.78 5.69
N LYS A 71 4.45 10.31 6.61
CA LYS A 71 4.66 10.48 8.06
C LYS A 71 5.99 9.87 8.51
N CYS A 72 6.26 8.63 8.08
CA CYS A 72 7.54 7.96 8.35
C CYS A 72 8.73 8.75 7.77
N PHE A 73 8.62 9.19 6.52
CA PHE A 73 9.63 10.04 5.88
C PHE A 73 9.89 11.33 6.67
N PHE A 74 8.84 12.02 7.15
CA PHE A 74 9.01 13.24 7.93
C PHE A 74 9.68 12.99 9.27
N GLY A 75 9.37 11.88 9.96
CA GLY A 75 10.08 11.46 11.18
C GLY A 75 11.57 11.18 10.95
N LEU A 76 11.93 10.62 9.78
CA LEU A 76 13.32 10.30 9.43
C LEU A 76 14.04 11.44 8.69
N LYS A 77 13.36 12.57 8.43
CA LYS A 77 13.86 13.64 7.56
C LYS A 77 15.19 14.23 8.04
N THR A 78 15.37 14.36 9.35
CA THR A 78 16.60 14.87 9.97
C THR A 78 17.79 13.95 9.69
N ILE A 79 17.62 12.64 9.87
CA ILE A 79 18.61 11.60 9.58
C ILE A 79 18.94 11.57 8.07
N LEU A 80 17.91 11.60 7.22
CA LEU A 80 18.10 11.59 5.77
C LEU A 80 18.82 12.85 5.26
N LYS A 81 18.64 14.01 5.92
CA LYS A 81 19.35 15.26 5.60
C LYS A 81 20.77 15.32 6.16
N SER A 82 21.06 14.60 7.25
CA SER A 82 22.35 14.68 7.96
C SER A 82 23.55 14.34 7.06
N LYS A 83 24.58 15.18 7.06
CA LYS A 83 25.85 14.88 6.36
C LYS A 83 26.71 13.84 7.07
N LEU A 84 26.43 13.59 8.36
CA LEU A 84 27.16 12.62 9.20
C LEU A 84 26.79 11.17 8.89
N VAL A 85 25.63 10.95 8.26
CA VAL A 85 25.13 9.61 7.92
C VAL A 85 25.50 9.29 6.48
N SER A 86 26.10 8.13 6.25
CA SER A 86 26.46 7.68 4.90
C SER A 86 25.24 7.56 3.98
N ILE A 87 25.43 7.80 2.68
CA ILE A 87 24.38 7.62 1.67
C ILE A 87 23.85 6.18 1.68
N LYS A 88 24.74 5.20 1.86
CA LYS A 88 24.38 3.77 1.93
C LYS A 88 23.39 3.51 3.07
N SER A 89 23.68 4.00 4.27
CA SER A 89 22.80 3.84 5.44
C SER A 89 21.43 4.51 5.22
N LYS A 90 21.40 5.70 4.62
CA LYS A 90 20.14 6.39 4.28
C LYS A 90 19.30 5.61 3.26
N LEU A 91 19.94 5.02 2.26
CA LEU A 91 19.27 4.16 1.28
C LEU A 91 18.73 2.88 1.93
N THR A 92 19.48 2.27 2.84
CA THR A 92 19.01 1.12 3.62
C THR A 92 17.77 1.51 4.43
N LEU A 93 17.80 2.64 5.12
CA LEU A 93 16.67 3.14 5.89
C LEU A 93 15.43 3.38 5.02
N TYR A 94 15.60 3.96 3.83
CA TYR A 94 14.52 4.08 2.86
C TYR A 94 13.94 2.71 2.46
N LYS A 95 14.80 1.75 2.08
CA LYS A 95 14.39 0.42 1.61
C LYS A 95 13.70 -0.42 2.69
N VAL A 96 14.10 -0.30 3.94
CA VAL A 96 13.62 -1.13 5.05
C VAL A 96 12.43 -0.50 5.79
N MET A 97 12.37 0.83 5.90
CA MET A 97 11.32 1.49 6.68
C MET A 97 10.27 2.16 5.81
N ILE A 98 10.69 3.01 4.88
CA ILE A 98 9.77 3.90 4.14
C ILE A 98 9.10 3.15 2.98
N ARG A 99 9.88 2.39 2.21
CA ARG A 99 9.40 1.68 1.01
C ARG A 99 8.34 0.62 1.33
N PRO A 100 8.49 -0.22 2.37
CA PRO A 100 7.47 -1.23 2.69
C PRO A 100 6.15 -0.61 3.13
N ILE A 101 6.18 0.51 3.86
CA ILE A 101 4.95 1.24 4.25
C ILE A 101 4.22 1.77 3.00
N ALA A 102 4.96 2.29 2.03
CA ALA A 102 4.41 2.82 0.79
C ALA A 102 3.86 1.72 -0.13
N LEU A 103 4.41 0.50 -0.11
CA LEU A 103 4.04 -0.60 -0.99
C LEU A 103 3.16 -1.66 -0.31
N TYR A 104 2.80 -1.47 0.96
CA TYR A 104 1.97 -2.44 1.68
C TYR A 104 0.65 -2.67 0.93
N ALA A 105 0.39 -3.94 0.61
CA ALA A 105 -0.76 -4.41 -0.16
C ALA A 105 -0.88 -3.85 -1.58
N CYS A 106 0.24 -3.50 -2.22
CA CYS A 106 0.21 -3.09 -3.62
C CYS A 106 -0.33 -4.18 -4.56
N GLU A 107 -0.23 -5.46 -4.15
CA GLU A 107 -0.80 -6.61 -4.85
C GLU A 107 -2.33 -6.55 -4.98
N THR A 108 -3.01 -5.86 -4.06
CA THR A 108 -4.47 -5.72 -4.08
C THR A 108 -4.91 -4.43 -4.78
N TRP A 109 -3.99 -3.65 -5.35
CA TRP A 109 -4.32 -2.38 -6.00
C TRP A 109 -4.62 -2.60 -7.48
N ALA A 110 -5.58 -1.84 -8.01
CA ALA A 110 -5.67 -1.67 -9.45
C ALA A 110 -4.46 -0.85 -9.92
N THR A 111 -3.56 -1.49 -10.68
CA THR A 111 -2.39 -0.83 -11.30
C THR A 111 -2.87 0.16 -12.35
N THR A 112 -2.96 1.43 -11.95
CA THR A 112 -3.33 2.55 -12.83
C THR A 112 -2.13 3.47 -12.98
N LYS A 113 -2.02 4.14 -14.14
CA LYS A 113 -0.96 5.13 -14.40
C LYS A 113 -0.86 6.19 -13.29
N THR A 114 -2.00 6.60 -12.74
CA THR A 114 -2.06 7.56 -11.63
C THR A 114 -1.36 7.05 -10.37
N VAL A 115 -1.51 5.76 -10.05
CA VAL A 115 -0.88 5.14 -8.88
C VAL A 115 0.63 5.06 -9.06
N GLU A 116 1.08 4.61 -10.24
CA GLU A 116 2.50 4.56 -10.59
C GLU A 116 3.14 5.95 -10.51
N GLN A 117 2.50 6.97 -11.08
CA GLN A 117 2.97 8.35 -11.03
C GLN A 117 3.06 8.89 -9.60
N ASN A 118 2.09 8.56 -8.74
CA ASN A 118 2.08 8.98 -7.34
C ASN A 118 3.21 8.32 -6.55
N LEU A 119 3.44 7.01 -6.73
CA LEU A 119 4.56 6.29 -6.11
C LEU A 119 5.90 6.85 -6.60
N ALA A 120 6.06 7.06 -7.91
CA ALA A 120 7.27 7.64 -8.49
C ALA A 120 7.52 9.08 -7.99
N ARG A 121 6.46 9.87 -7.78
CA ARG A 121 6.57 11.21 -7.18
C ARG A 121 7.04 11.14 -5.73
N PHE A 122 6.50 10.19 -4.97
CA PHE A 122 6.90 9.95 -3.58
C PHE A 122 8.36 9.49 -3.49
N GLU A 123 8.77 8.51 -4.28
CA GLU A 123 10.15 8.02 -4.32
C GLU A 123 11.13 9.15 -4.66
N ARG A 124 10.85 9.94 -5.71
CA ARG A 124 11.67 11.11 -6.07
C ARG A 124 11.80 12.12 -4.93
N LYS A 125 10.74 12.33 -4.15
CA LYS A 125 10.81 13.21 -2.97
C LYS A 125 11.82 12.69 -1.94
N VAL A 126 11.83 11.38 -1.68
CA VAL A 126 12.79 10.76 -0.73
C VAL A 126 14.22 10.80 -1.28
N LEU A 127 14.42 10.39 -2.54
CA LEU A 127 15.76 10.35 -3.14
C LEU A 127 16.41 11.74 -3.22
N ARG A 128 15.64 12.79 -3.53
CA ARG A 128 16.16 14.18 -3.48
C ARG A 128 16.62 14.60 -2.10
N GLN A 129 16.00 14.09 -1.03
CA GLN A 129 16.42 14.37 0.33
C GLN A 129 17.73 13.66 0.69
N ILE A 130 17.95 12.45 0.18
CA ILE A 130 19.14 11.63 0.43
C ILE A 130 20.35 12.17 -0.32
N PHE A 131 20.20 12.43 -1.62
CA PHE A 131 21.30 12.77 -2.50
C PHE A 131 21.54 14.27 -2.68
N GLY A 132 20.56 15.12 -2.36
CA GLY A 132 20.65 16.55 -2.60
C GLY A 132 20.71 16.92 -4.09
N PRO A 133 21.13 18.15 -4.42
CA PRO A 133 21.26 18.61 -5.80
C PRO A 133 22.36 17.84 -6.57
N ARG A 134 22.20 17.75 -7.89
CA ARG A 134 23.23 17.19 -8.79
C ARG A 134 24.06 18.35 -9.33
N ARG A 135 25.38 18.25 -9.28
CA ARG A 135 26.26 19.21 -9.96
C ARG A 135 26.35 18.83 -11.44
N ASN A 136 26.03 19.75 -12.33
CA ASN A 136 26.18 19.57 -13.77
C ASN A 136 27.68 19.70 -14.13
N GLN A 137 28.22 18.72 -14.84
CA GLN A 137 29.64 18.71 -15.23
C GLN A 137 29.95 19.73 -16.34
N ASN A 138 28.98 20.08 -17.18
CA ASN A 138 29.15 20.98 -18.32
C ASN A 138 29.02 22.45 -17.90
N THR A 139 28.07 22.78 -17.02
CA THR A 139 27.79 24.16 -16.59
C THR A 139 28.38 24.49 -15.22
N GLY A 140 28.78 23.50 -14.42
CA GLY A 140 29.29 23.68 -13.07
C GLY A 140 28.21 24.00 -12.01
N GLU A 141 26.97 24.25 -12.43
CA GLU A 141 25.85 24.65 -11.57
C GLU A 141 25.18 23.46 -10.85
N TYR A 142 24.48 23.77 -9.75
CA TYR A 142 23.70 22.79 -9.00
C TYR A 142 22.26 22.74 -9.51
N GLU A 143 21.88 21.58 -10.04
CA GLU A 143 20.56 21.35 -10.61
C GLU A 143 19.71 20.40 -9.74
N ARG A 144 18.40 20.54 -9.90
CA ARG A 144 17.44 19.62 -9.30
C ARG A 144 17.52 18.27 -10.00
N ARG A 145 17.75 17.20 -9.24
CA ARG A 145 17.78 15.81 -9.77
C ARG A 145 16.48 15.46 -10.52
N LYS A 146 16.63 15.10 -11.80
CA LYS A 146 15.64 14.45 -12.68
C LYS A 146 16.03 12.97 -12.84
N ASN A 147 15.12 12.14 -13.35
CA ASN A 147 15.31 10.69 -13.49
C ASN A 147 15.91 10.27 -14.85
N GLU A 148 16.45 11.23 -15.61
CA GLU A 148 17.15 10.99 -16.89
C GLU A 148 18.64 10.73 -16.64
#